data_AF-A0A4S8M5M2-F1
#
_entry.id   AF-A0A4S8M5M2-F1
#
_cell.length_a   1.000
_cell.length_b   1.000
_cell.length_c   1.000
_cell.angle_alpha   90.00
_cell.angle_beta   90.00
_cell.angle_gamma   90.00
#
_symmetry.space_group_name_H-M   'P 1'
#
loop_
_entity.id
_entity.type
_entity.pdbx_description
1 polymer ?
#
loop_
_entity_poly.entity_id
_entity_poly.type
_entity_poly.pdbx_seq_one_letter_code
_entity_poly.pdbx_strand_id
1 'polypeptide(L)' 'MPPQKKWLKQCAENLAGSIKTGLKRAVADAYLKGLNGRQAAWAARKYRGHRVLPESVMEDMRKAGLF' A
#
# COMPACT_ATOMS: atom_id res chain seq x y z
N MET A 1 1.13 -6.42 -41.54
CA MET A 1 0.54 -6.57 -40.19
C MET A 1 1.67 -6.66 -39.16
N PRO A 2 2.00 -5.57 -38.43
CA PRO A 2 3.11 -5.54 -37.47
C PRO A 2 2.69 -6.02 -36.06
N PRO A 3 3.65 -6.32 -35.17
CA PRO A 3 3.63 -7.52 -34.36
C PRO A 3 3.07 -7.33 -32.94
N GLN A 4 2.41 -8.37 -32.43
CA GLN A 4 1.67 -8.44 -31.17
C GLN A 4 2.54 -8.38 -29.90
N LYS A 5 3.84 -8.11 -30.04
CA LYS A 5 4.84 -8.13 -28.96
C LYS A 5 4.92 -6.81 -28.17
N LYS A 6 4.34 -5.70 -28.67
CA LYS A 6 4.32 -4.41 -27.96
C LYS A 6 3.35 -4.40 -26.76
N TRP A 7 2.22 -5.10 -26.87
CA TRP A 7 1.20 -5.14 -25.80
C TRP A 7 1.69 -5.92 -24.56
N LEU A 8 2.43 -7.01 -24.76
CA LEU A 8 3.01 -7.79 -23.66
C LEU A 8 4.12 -7.03 -22.93
N LYS A 9 4.92 -6.23 -23.65
CA LYS A 9 5.95 -5.37 -23.03
C LYS A 9 5.33 -4.27 -22.17
N GLN A 10 4.25 -3.63 -22.65
CA GLN A 10 3.52 -2.62 -21.91
C GLN A 10 2.87 -3.18 -20.63
N CYS A 11 2.34 -4.41 -20.66
CA CYS A 11 1.80 -5.08 -19.47
C CYS A 11 2.88 -5.42 -18.43
N ALA A 12 4.07 -5.85 -18.88
CA ALA A 12 5.21 -6.11 -17.98
C ALA A 12 5.81 -4.81 -17.42
N GLU A 13 5.85 -3.73 -18.20
CA GLU A 13 6.28 -2.39 -17.76
C GLU A 13 5.27 -1.78 -16.76
N ASN A 14 3.97 -2.04 -16.90
CA ASN A 14 2.97 -1.66 -15.90
C ASN A 14 3.06 -2.48 -14.59
N LEU A 15 3.72 -3.64 -14.61
CA LEU A 15 4.10 -4.41 -13.42
C LEU A 15 5.35 -3.80 -12.73
N ALA A 16 6.18 -3.03 -13.46
CA ALA A 16 7.23 -2.18 -12.91
C ALA A 16 6.68 -0.93 -12.17
N GLY A 17 5.36 -0.86 -11.93
CA GLY A 17 4.73 0.01 -10.95
C GLY A 17 5.02 -0.42 -9.51
N SER A 18 6.31 -0.38 -9.13
CA SER A 18 6.92 -0.81 -7.86
C SER A 18 6.31 -0.19 -6.57
N ILE A 19 5.35 0.72 -6.71
CA ILE A 19 4.67 1.44 -5.63
C ILE A 19 3.42 0.67 -5.11
N LYS A 20 2.84 -0.27 -5.89
CA LYS A 20 1.62 -1.01 -5.46
C LYS A 20 1.89 -2.15 -4.46
N THR A 21 3.11 -2.66 -4.37
CA THR A 21 3.40 -3.91 -3.62
C THR A 21 3.65 -3.68 -2.12
N GLY A 22 4.06 -2.47 -1.71
CA GLY A 22 4.19 -2.10 -0.29
C GLY A 22 2.85 -1.74 0.35
N LEU A 23 1.99 -1.04 -0.39
CA LEU A 23 0.67 -0.60 0.07
C LEU A 23 -0.24 -1.78 0.45
N LYS A 24 -0.23 -2.86 -0.34
CA LYS A 24 -1.07 -4.05 -0.08
C LYS A 24 -0.73 -4.73 1.26
N ARG A 25 0.55 -4.76 1.64
CA ARG A 25 1.01 -5.43 2.87
C ARG A 25 0.74 -4.59 4.11
N ALA A 26 0.94 -3.28 4.03
CA ALA A 26 0.62 -2.37 5.14
C ALA A 26 -0.90 -2.35 5.46
N VAL A 27 -1.75 -2.48 4.44
CA VAL A 27 -3.22 -2.61 4.64
C VAL A 27 -3.58 -3.95 5.29
N ALA A 28 -2.95 -5.05 4.86
CA ALA A 28 -3.18 -6.36 5.48
C ALA A 28 -2.70 -6.41 6.94
N ASP A 29 -1.52 -5.85 7.23
CA ASP A 29 -0.98 -5.70 8.60
C ASP A 29 -1.90 -4.83 9.47
N ALA A 30 -2.53 -3.81 8.89
CA ALA A 30 -3.50 -2.98 9.60
C ALA A 30 -4.74 -3.77 10.02
N TYR A 31 -5.29 -4.60 9.15
CA TYR A 31 -6.43 -5.47 9.49
C TYR A 31 -6.07 -6.50 10.55
N LEU A 32 -4.86 -7.09 10.49
CA LEU A 32 -4.37 -8.01 11.53
C LEU A 32 -4.26 -7.33 12.91
N LYS A 33 -4.00 -6.02 12.94
CA LYS A 33 -3.97 -5.19 14.16
C LYS A 33 -5.35 -4.65 14.57
N GLY A 34 -6.42 -5.03 13.88
CA GLY A 34 -7.79 -4.60 14.19
C GLY A 34 -8.14 -3.18 13.75
N LEU A 35 -7.37 -2.59 12.82
CA LEU A 35 -7.62 -1.23 12.33
C LEU A 35 -8.79 -1.18 11.35
N ASN A 36 -9.61 -0.15 11.47
CA ASN A 36 -10.73 0.10 10.56
C ASN A 36 -10.25 0.52 9.16
N GLY A 37 -11.09 0.37 8.13
CA GLY A 37 -10.71 0.67 6.74
C GLY A 37 -10.19 2.10 6.51
N ARG A 38 -10.73 3.09 7.24
CA ARG A 38 -10.24 4.49 7.22
C ARG A 38 -8.83 4.61 7.81
N GLN A 39 -8.57 3.92 8.92
CA GLN A 39 -7.27 3.88 9.58
C GLN A 39 -6.24 3.15 8.72
N ALA A 40 -6.59 1.99 8.16
CA ALA A 40 -5.72 1.23 7.26
C ALA A 40 -5.33 2.05 6.01
N ALA A 41 -6.28 2.75 5.40
CA ALA A 41 -6.01 3.61 4.24
C ALA A 41 -5.08 4.79 4.59
N TRP A 42 -5.25 5.37 5.78
CA TRP A 42 -4.37 6.41 6.28
C TRP A 42 -2.96 5.89 6.57
N ALA A 43 -2.84 4.75 7.25
CA ALA A 43 -1.56 4.11 7.56
C ALA A 43 -0.78 3.79 6.29
N ALA A 44 -1.48 3.23 5.31
CA ALA A 44 -0.90 2.88 4.01
C ALA A 44 -0.47 4.13 3.22
N ARG A 45 -1.11 5.30 3.43
CA ARG A 45 -0.67 6.60 2.86
C ARG A 45 0.51 7.20 3.62
N LYS A 46 0.54 7.10 4.95
CA LYS A 46 1.57 7.69 5.82
C LYS A 46 2.89 6.91 5.73
N TYR A 47 2.83 5.58 5.79
CA TYR A 47 4.00 4.69 5.79
C TYR A 47 4.25 4.03 4.43
N ARG A 48 4.03 4.77 3.33
CA ARG A 48 4.32 4.28 1.98
C ARG A 48 5.78 3.83 1.90
N GLY A 49 6.00 2.56 1.54
CA GLY A 49 7.33 1.97 1.42
C GLY A 49 7.76 1.12 2.62
N HIS A 50 7.10 1.26 3.79
CA HIS A 50 7.29 0.33 4.88
C HIS A 50 6.58 -1.00 4.58
N ARG A 51 7.29 -2.12 4.80
CA ARG A 51 6.72 -3.47 4.65
C ARG A 51 5.88 -3.91 5.85
N VAL A 52 6.11 -3.27 7.01
CA VAL A 52 5.45 -3.54 8.30
C VAL A 52 5.10 -2.19 8.92
N LEU A 53 3.90 -2.04 9.48
CA LEU A 53 3.55 -0.81 10.18
C LEU A 53 4.34 -0.71 11.48
N PRO A 54 5.02 0.42 11.74
CA PRO A 54 5.72 0.63 13.00
C PRO A 54 4.75 0.64 14.16
N GLU A 55 5.23 0.29 15.36
CA GLU A 55 4.42 0.22 16.58
C GLU A 55 3.83 1.58 16.97
N SER A 56 4.48 2.68 16.53
CA SER A 56 4.00 4.06 16.68
C SER A 56 2.74 4.39 15.86
N VAL A 57 2.26 3.49 14.99
CA VAL A 57 1.10 3.75 14.11
C VAL A 57 -0.16 4.14 14.88
N MET A 58 -0.39 3.54 16.06
CA MET A 58 -1.55 3.85 16.89
C MET A 58 -1.47 5.27 17.48
N GLU A 59 -0.28 5.68 17.91
CA GLU A 59 -0.03 7.02 18.45
C GLU A 59 -0.14 8.08 17.34
N ASP A 60 0.42 7.81 16.18
CA ASP A 60 0.33 8.73 15.03
C ASP A 60 -1.12 8.85 14.53
N MET A 61 -1.94 7.80 14.62
CA MET A 61 -3.37 7.84 14.34
C MET A 61 -4.16 8.66 15.37
N ARG A 62 -3.80 8.55 16.65
CA ARG A 62 -4.40 9.36 17.73
C ARG A 62 -4.14 10.84 17.51
N LYS A 63 -2.91 11.20 17.15
CA LYS A 63 -2.54 12.58 16.76
C LYS A 63 -3.25 13.04 15.50
N ALA A 64 -3.54 12.13 14.57
CA ALA A 64 -4.28 12.44 13.36
C ALA A 64 -5.81 12.52 13.55
N GLY A 65 -6.33 12.25 14.76
CA GLY A 65 -7.77 12.29 15.04
C GLY A 65 -8.57 11.19 14.34
N LEU A 66 -7.97 9.99 14.20
CA LEU A 66 -8.59 8.82 13.55
C LEU A 66 -9.26 7.85 14.54
N PHE A 67 -9.41 8.28 15.80
CA PHE A 67 -10.13 7.60 16.88
C PHE A 67 -11.22 8.52 17.41
#